data_AF-A0A524N638-F1
#
_entry.id   AF-A0A524N638-F1
#
_cell.length_a   1.000
_cell.length_b   1.000
_cell.length_c   1.000
_cell.angle_alpha   90.00
_cell.angle_beta   90.00
_cell.angle_gamma   90.00
#
_symmetry.space_group_name_H-M   'P 1'
#
loop_
_entity.id
_entity.type
_entity.pdbx_description
1 polymer ?
#
loop_
_entity_poly.entity_id
_entity_poly.type
_entity_poly.pdbx_seq_one_letter_code
_entity_poly.pdbx_strand_id
1 'polypeptide(L)'
;MSSRSPSLDYENNIVRCKAIRNIPEIETVGLKIEAVEANREFKTPYWVARELSRNGLIEYIDEILDNNEWTQIHFKERINPAGPPSTLPDDFYSKAYQSFTSTEDMDNTV
;
A
#
# COMPACT_ATOMS: atom_id res chain seq x y z
N MET A 1 -23.36 -2.08 9.97
CA MET A 1 -21.99 -2.32 9.47
C MET A 1 -21.15 -1.14 9.91
N SER A 2 -20.13 -1.35 10.75
CA SER A 2 -19.27 -0.28 11.25
C SER A 2 -18.37 0.19 10.10
N SER A 3 -18.51 1.44 9.67
CA SER A 3 -17.86 1.99 8.47
C SER A 3 -16.37 2.31 8.65
N ARG A 4 -15.74 1.88 9.76
CA ARG A 4 -14.39 2.30 10.15
C ARG A 4 -13.34 1.17 10.11
N SER A 5 -13.72 -0.06 9.85
CA SER A 5 -12.73 -1.12 9.63
C SER A 5 -12.35 -1.15 8.14
N PRO A 6 -11.10 -0.88 7.76
CA PRO A 6 -10.63 -1.30 6.44
C PRO A 6 -10.90 -2.80 6.28
N SER A 7 -11.23 -3.25 5.07
CA SER A 7 -11.28 -4.69 4.83
C SER A 7 -9.89 -5.26 5.08
N LEU A 8 -9.81 -6.35 5.83
CA LEU A 8 -8.56 -7.07 6.10
C LEU A 8 -7.82 -7.45 4.81
N ASP A 9 -8.56 -7.55 3.70
CA ASP A 9 -8.04 -7.81 2.37
C ASP A 9 -7.05 -6.73 1.88
N TYR A 10 -7.25 -5.46 2.27
CA TYR A 10 -6.35 -4.37 1.89
C TYR A 10 -5.05 -4.38 2.68
N GLU A 11 -5.11 -4.73 3.98
CA GLU A 11 -3.93 -4.83 4.84
C GLU A 11 -3.05 -6.03 4.49
N ASN A 12 -3.65 -7.13 4.02
CA ASN A 12 -2.94 -8.34 3.60
C ASN A 12 -2.43 -8.29 2.15
N ASN A 13 -2.67 -7.20 1.43
CA ASN A 13 -2.15 -7.03 0.07
C ASN A 13 -0.61 -7.05 0.09
N ILE A 14 -0.01 -7.82 -0.83
CA ILE A 14 1.45 -8.00 -0.89
C ILE A 14 2.07 -6.83 -1.65
N VAL A 15 2.92 -6.08 -0.97
CA VAL A 15 3.63 -4.92 -1.55
C VAL A 15 5.12 -5.19 -1.71
N ARG A 16 5.76 -4.52 -2.69
CA ARG A 16 7.21 -4.57 -2.91
C ARG A 16 7.88 -3.41 -2.21
N CYS A 17 8.92 -3.73 -1.45
CA CYS A 17 9.65 -2.77 -0.63
C CYS A 17 11.15 -2.97 -0.79
N LYS A 18 11.90 -1.90 -0.62
CA LYS A 18 13.36 -1.89 -0.57
C LYS A 18 13.79 -1.60 0.86
N ALA A 19 14.66 -2.43 1.41
CA ALA A 19 15.23 -2.18 2.74
C ALA A 19 16.24 -1.03 2.67
N ILE A 20 16.10 -0.02 3.53
CA ILE A 20 17.07 1.07 3.68
C ILE A 20 18.21 0.63 4.61
N ARG A 21 17.89 -0.22 5.60
CA ARG A 21 18.81 -0.74 6.63
C ARG A 21 18.71 -2.26 6.69
N ASN A 22 19.66 -2.91 7.36
CA ASN A 22 19.57 -4.34 7.63
C ASN A 22 18.38 -4.61 8.56
N ILE A 23 17.45 -5.46 8.12
CA ILE A 23 16.28 -5.89 8.86
C ILE A 23 16.56 -7.32 9.35
N PRO A 24 16.54 -7.58 10.67
CA PRO A 24 16.73 -8.94 11.19
C PRO A 24 15.56 -9.84 10.77
N GLU A 25 15.74 -11.17 10.92
CA GLU A 25 14.63 -12.11 10.76
C GLU A 25 13.54 -11.79 11.80
N ILE A 26 12.30 -11.69 11.33
CA ILE A 26 11.12 -11.45 12.18
C ILE A 26 10.21 -12.66 12.05
N GLU A 27 9.99 -13.34 13.16
CA GLU A 27 9.08 -14.48 13.25
C GLU A 27 7.97 -14.19 14.27
N THR A 28 6.74 -14.16 13.78
CA THR A 28 5.51 -13.96 14.56
C THR A 28 4.53 -15.08 14.19
N VAL A 29 3.53 -15.33 15.04
CA VAL A 29 2.47 -16.30 14.73
C VAL A 29 1.77 -15.90 13.42
N GLY A 30 1.96 -16.69 12.37
CA GLY A 30 1.37 -16.46 11.05
C GLY A 30 2.16 -15.53 10.11
N LEU A 31 3.33 -15.03 10.52
CA LEU A 31 4.19 -14.20 9.66
C LEU A 31 5.67 -14.55 9.88
N LYS A 32 6.37 -14.86 8.79
CA LYS A 32 7.82 -15.01 8.79
C LYS A 32 8.42 -14.11 7.73
N ILE A 33 9.33 -13.22 8.14
CA ILE A 33 10.11 -12.35 7.26
C ILE A 33 11.57 -12.71 7.45
N GLU A 34 12.21 -13.15 6.37
CA GLU A 34 13.64 -13.46 6.38
C GLU A 34 14.47 -12.19 6.61
N ALA A 35 15.69 -12.36 7.13
CA ALA A 35 16.59 -11.23 7.29
C ALA A 35 16.88 -10.57 5.93
N VAL A 36 16.69 -9.26 5.85
CA VAL A 36 16.87 -8.49 4.60
C VAL A 36 18.06 -7.56 4.76
N GLU A 37 19.03 -7.70 3.86
CA GLU A 37 20.17 -6.77 3.77
C GLU A 37 19.73 -5.39 3.26
N ALA A 38 20.41 -4.34 3.69
CA ALA A 38 20.21 -3.00 3.16
C ALA A 38 20.33 -2.97 1.63
N ASN A 39 19.51 -2.14 0.99
CA ASN A 39 19.31 -2.02 -0.46
C ASN A 39 18.72 -3.25 -1.18
N ARG A 40 18.33 -4.31 -0.48
CA ARG A 40 17.61 -5.42 -1.11
C ARG A 40 16.10 -5.19 -1.17
N GLU A 41 15.52 -5.73 -2.22
CA GLU A 41 14.08 -5.75 -2.44
C GLU A 41 13.48 -7.00 -1.82
N PHE A 42 12.29 -6.86 -1.23
CA PHE A 42 11.53 -7.96 -0.68
C PHE A 42 10.03 -7.68 -0.77
N LYS A 43 9.23 -8.71 -0.51
CA LYS A 43 7.77 -8.66 -0.54
C LYS A 43 7.22 -8.95 0.84
N THR A 44 6.24 -8.16 1.27
CA THR A 44 5.61 -8.33 2.58
C THR A 44 4.17 -7.80 2.53
N PRO A 45 3.26 -8.24 3.42
CA PRO A 45 1.94 -7.64 3.54
C PRO A 45 2.03 -6.14 3.84
N TYR A 46 1.08 -5.36 3.32
CA TYR A 46 1.06 -3.90 3.47
C TYR A 46 1.11 -3.46 4.93
N TRP A 47 0.39 -4.13 5.84
CA TRP A 47 0.43 -3.77 7.26
C TRP A 47 1.84 -3.87 7.85
N VAL A 48 2.65 -4.84 7.42
CA VAL A 48 4.04 -4.99 7.87
C VAL A 48 4.91 -3.91 7.25
N ALA A 49 4.76 -3.69 5.93
CA ALA A 49 5.49 -2.64 5.23
C ALA A 49 5.23 -1.28 5.88
N ARG A 50 3.99 -0.98 6.26
CA ARG A 50 3.61 0.26 6.94
C ARG A 50 4.37 0.46 8.23
N GLU A 51 4.43 -0.55 9.10
CA GLU A 51 5.18 -0.47 10.34
C GLU A 51 6.69 -0.32 10.10
N LEU A 52 7.26 -1.06 9.15
CA LEU A 52 8.68 -0.94 8.79
C LEU A 52 9.00 0.45 8.22
N SER A 53 8.08 1.03 7.43
CA SER A 53 8.22 2.34 6.81
C SER A 53 8.14 3.46 7.85
N ARG A 54 7.19 3.38 8.79
CA ARG A 54 7.10 4.30 9.95
C ARG A 54 8.38 4.32 10.79
N ASN A 55 9.09 3.20 10.87
CA ASN A 55 10.38 3.10 11.55
C ASN A 55 11.59 3.49 10.68
N GLY A 56 11.37 3.94 9.44
CA GLY A 56 12.44 4.33 8.50
C GLY A 56 13.33 3.18 8.06
N LEU A 57 12.83 1.94 8.10
CA LEU A 57 13.58 0.73 7.73
C LEU A 57 13.45 0.39 6.24
N ILE A 58 12.38 0.85 5.60
CA ILE A 58 12.06 0.52 4.20
C ILE A 58 11.59 1.73 3.40
N GLU A 59 11.67 1.59 2.08
CA GLU A 59 11.06 2.44 1.08
C GLU A 59 10.14 1.59 0.19
N TYR A 60 8.96 2.11 -0.20
CA TYR A 60 8.08 1.42 -1.14
C TYR A 60 8.65 1.53 -2.55
N ILE A 61 8.71 0.41 -3.28
CA ILE A 61 9.24 0.39 -4.66
C ILE A 61 8.15 0.77 -5.66
N ASP A 62 6.93 0.27 -5.43
CA ASP A 62 5.80 0.59 -6.27
C ASP A 62 5.13 1.88 -5.77
N GLU A 63 5.00 2.87 -6.66
CA GLU A 63 4.06 3.96 -6.41
C GLU A 63 2.67 3.37 -6.24
N ILE A 64 2.06 3.70 -5.10
CA ILE A 64 0.79 3.14 -4.69
C ILE A 64 -0.29 3.52 -5.73
N LEU A 65 -0.29 4.76 -6.22
CA LEU A 65 -1.06 5.22 -7.38
C LEU A 65 -0.40 6.47 -7.97
N ASP A 66 -0.13 6.48 -9.28
CA ASP A 66 0.42 7.66 -9.97
C ASP A 66 -0.68 8.73 -10.16
N ASN A 67 -0.34 10.02 -10.09
CA ASN A 67 -1.27 11.15 -10.27
C ASN A 67 -1.94 11.11 -11.66
N ASN A 68 -1.23 10.57 -12.65
CA ASN A 68 -1.78 10.35 -13.98
C ASN A 68 -2.88 9.27 -13.99
N GLU A 69 -2.74 8.21 -13.18
CA GLU A 69 -3.76 7.16 -13.04
C GLU A 69 -5.04 7.72 -12.39
N TRP A 70 -4.90 8.53 -11.33
CA TRP A 70 -6.01 9.26 -10.71
C TRP A 70 -6.79 10.11 -11.73
N THR A 71 -6.05 10.88 -12.52
CA THR A 71 -6.62 11.79 -13.52
C THR A 71 -7.36 11.02 -14.61
N GLN A 72 -6.78 9.91 -15.09
CA GLN A 72 -7.41 9.09 -16.13
C GLN A 72 -8.67 8.38 -15.64
N ILE A 73 -8.67 7.87 -14.41
CA ILE A 73 -9.83 7.19 -13.83
C ILE A 73 -10.97 8.18 -13.63
N HIS A 74 -10.69 9.34 -13.01
CA HIS A 74 -11.67 10.40 -12.83
C HIS A 74 -12.25 10.89 -14.17
N PHE A 75 -11.41 11.02 -15.20
CA PHE A 75 -11.86 11.44 -16.54
C PHE A 75 -12.74 10.38 -17.22
N LYS A 76 -12.40 9.10 -17.11
CA LYS A 76 -13.19 7.97 -17.65
C LYS A 76 -14.56 7.87 -16.98
N GLU A 77 -14.63 8.04 -15.67
CA GLU A 77 -15.92 8.07 -14.94
C GLU A 77 -16.77 9.27 -15.36
N ARG A 78 -16.16 10.44 -15.54
CA ARG A 78 -16.87 11.66 -15.95
C ARG A 78 -17.45 11.59 -17.37
N ILE A 79 -16.79 10.87 -18.28
CA ILE A 79 -17.21 10.77 -19.70
C ILE A 79 -18.29 9.71 -19.93
N ASN A 80 -18.58 8.87 -18.95
CA ASN A 80 -19.59 7.82 -19.07
C ASN A 80 -20.80 8.00 -18.12
N PRO A 81 -21.57 9.10 -18.22
CA PRO A 81 -22.67 9.37 -17.30
C PRO A 81 -23.93 8.50 -17.52
N ALA A 82 -23.98 7.68 -18.58
CA ALA A 82 -25.16 6.87 -18.93
C ALA A 82 -24.86 5.41 -19.34
N GLY A 83 -23.59 4.99 -19.37
CA GLY A 83 -23.21 3.60 -19.63
C GLY A 83 -22.96 2.80 -18.34
N PRO A 84 -22.78 1.47 -18.42
CA PRO A 84 -22.35 0.67 -17.28
C PRO A 84 -21.04 1.23 -16.71
N PRO A 85 -20.82 1.14 -15.38
CA PRO A 85 -19.61 1.66 -14.74
C PRO A 85 -18.36 1.10 -15.45
N SER A 86 -17.38 1.96 -15.72
CA SER A 86 -16.15 1.50 -16.37
C SER A 86 -15.45 0.49 -15.48
N THR A 87 -14.89 -0.57 -16.06
CA THR A 87 -14.09 -1.55 -15.32
C THR A 87 -12.90 -0.85 -14.68
N LEU A 88 -12.95 -0.74 -13.35
CA LEU A 88 -11.85 -0.28 -12.53
C LEU A 88 -10.84 -1.43 -12.37
N PRO A 89 -9.54 -1.15 -12.24
CA PRO A 89 -8.58 -2.17 -11.83
C PRO A 89 -9.00 -2.76 -10.47
N ASP A 90 -8.94 -4.09 -10.33
CA ASP A 90 -9.36 -4.77 -9.10
C ASP A 90 -8.58 -4.30 -7.85
N ASP A 91 -7.33 -3.86 -8.04
CA ASP A 91 -6.46 -3.35 -6.98
C ASP A 91 -6.63 -1.85 -6.68
N PHE A 92 -7.51 -1.14 -7.41
CA PHE A 92 -7.63 0.32 -7.30
C PHE A 92 -8.00 0.77 -5.88
N TYR A 93 -9.00 0.14 -5.27
CA TYR A 93 -9.44 0.52 -3.92
C TYR A 93 -8.39 0.21 -2.85
N SER A 94 -7.70 -0.92 -2.99
CA SER A 94 -6.58 -1.31 -2.12
C SER A 94 -5.48 -0.25 -2.16
N LYS A 95 -5.10 0.18 -3.37
CA LYS A 95 -4.09 1.20 -3.56
C LYS A 95 -4.54 2.58 -3.09
N ALA A 96 -5.75 3.02 -3.41
CA ALA A 96 -6.30 4.28 -2.92
C ALA A 96 -6.25 4.35 -1.39
N TYR A 97 -6.66 3.27 -0.71
CA TYR A 97 -6.57 3.16 0.75
C TYR A 97 -5.13 3.29 1.26
N GLN A 98 -4.17 2.60 0.63
CA GLN A 98 -2.75 2.67 0.98
C GLN A 98 -2.20 4.10 0.79
N SER A 99 -2.60 4.82 -0.26
CA SER A 99 -2.16 6.20 -0.52
C SER A 99 -2.62 7.15 0.57
N PHE A 100 -3.91 7.16 0.89
CA PHE A 100 -4.45 8.03 1.94
C PHE A 100 -3.83 7.71 3.30
N THR A 101 -3.70 6.42 3.64
CA THR A 101 -3.12 5.97 4.91
C THR A 101 -1.65 6.40 5.05
N SER A 102 -0.87 6.30 3.97
CA SER A 102 0.54 6.69 3.98
C SER A 102 0.70 8.20 4.19
N THR A 103 -0.19 9.02 3.63
CA THR A 103 -0.22 10.47 3.86
C THR A 103 -0.63 10.81 5.30
N GLU A 104 -1.66 10.17 5.84
CA GLU A 104 -2.07 10.35 7.25
C GLU A 104 -0.94 10.01 8.24
N ASP A 105 -0.15 8.99 7.93
CA ASP A 105 0.99 8.59 8.75
C ASP A 105 2.14 9.60 8.71
N MET A 106 2.36 10.25 7.56
CA MET A 106 3.33 11.35 7.44
C MET A 106 2.90 12.57 8.27
N ASP A 107 1.62 12.92 8.27
CA ASP A 107 1.09 14.08 9.00
C ASP A 107 1.08 13.89 10.53
N ASN A 108 0.94 12.66 11.03
CA ASN A 108 0.98 12.35 12.46
C ASN A 108 2.39 12.30 13.08
N THR A 109 3.44 12.53 12.29
CA THR A 109 4.84 12.48 12.76
C THR A 109 5.42 13.88 13.08
N VAL A 110 4.57 14.91 13.24
CA VAL A 110 4.94 16.31 13.56
C VAL A 110 4.46 16.73 14.94
#